data_AF-A0A261BR56-F1
#
_entry.id   AF-A0A261BR56-F1
#
_cell.length_a   1.000
_cell.length_b   1.000
_cell.length_c   1.000
_cell.angle_alpha   90.00
_cell.angle_beta   90.00
_cell.angle_gamma   90.00
#
_symmetry.space_group_name_H-M   'P 1'
#
loop_
_entity.id
_entity.type
_entity.pdbx_description
1 polymer ?
#
loop_
_entity_poly.entity_id
_entity_poly.type
_entity_poly.pdbx_seq_one_letter_code
_entity_poly.pdbx_strand_id
1 'polypeptide(L)'
;MSRLLILPFLLVLAGSAEVFDIMTDIQDLRIPDSTACIQEQQRLAECVQPHATLINYVMSTFQETDVYNIGLMKKALQISKNVSECLGHEIQCPAPKFIVFSLDTAIYAGEKLYGDAFHCFINAQGLEITENCVKSVSRGPSSIFWLDTSKFQTSKNELTEGVAKKLYGVHSCSIGRIVSLYQAGSAGIDWMFEASQFDAGKPTGSIFNGDKYCDN
;
A
#
# COMPACT_ATOMS: atom_id res chain seq x y z
N MET A 1 20.47 -8.62 5.22
CA MET A 1 20.30 -7.48 4.30
C MET A 1 19.71 -7.93 2.95
N SER A 2 18.58 -8.64 2.97
CA SER A 2 17.94 -9.19 1.74
C SER A 2 16.42 -9.03 1.75
N ARG A 3 15.90 -8.12 2.58
CA ARG A 3 14.45 -7.84 2.72
C ARG A 3 13.97 -6.63 1.90
N LEU A 4 14.84 -6.01 1.09
CA LEU A 4 14.61 -4.72 0.41
C LEU A 4 14.40 -4.82 -1.11
N LEU A 5 14.05 -6.00 -1.64
CA LEU A 5 14.08 -6.25 -3.10
C LEU A 5 12.83 -6.90 -3.71
N ILE A 6 11.67 -6.94 -3.03
CA ILE A 6 10.48 -7.62 -3.56
C ILE A 6 9.18 -6.85 -3.28
N LEU A 7 9.24 -5.51 -3.31
CA LEU A 7 8.27 -4.77 -2.53
C LEU A 7 7.08 -4.16 -3.34
N PRO A 8 7.16 -3.56 -4.54
CA PRO A 8 6.14 -2.55 -4.91
C PRO A 8 4.73 -3.02 -5.25
N PHE A 9 4.56 -4.25 -5.71
CA PHE A 9 3.23 -4.82 -6.00
C PHE A 9 2.70 -5.61 -4.78
N LEU A 10 3.61 -5.95 -3.86
CA LEU A 10 3.38 -6.48 -2.51
C LEU A 10 3.14 -5.35 -1.48
N LEU A 11 3.33 -4.09 -1.84
CA LEU A 11 3.29 -2.96 -0.91
C LEU A 11 1.95 -2.27 -0.78
N VAL A 12 0.90 -2.78 -1.42
CA VAL A 12 -0.45 -2.62 -0.86
C VAL A 12 -0.67 -3.58 0.31
N LEU A 13 -0.05 -4.75 0.25
CA LEU A 13 -0.19 -5.81 1.25
C LEU A 13 0.63 -5.49 2.50
N ALA A 14 1.88 -5.08 2.27
CA ALA A 14 2.67 -4.32 3.22
C ALA A 14 2.19 -2.87 3.34
N GLY A 15 1.25 -2.37 2.53
CA GLY A 15 0.63 -1.07 2.76
C GLY A 15 -0.20 -1.07 4.03
N SER A 16 -0.81 -2.20 4.42
CA SER A 16 -1.38 -2.33 5.77
C SER A 16 -0.29 -2.45 6.83
N ALA A 17 0.74 -3.27 6.62
CA ALA A 17 1.82 -3.49 7.59
C ALA A 17 2.73 -2.27 7.78
N GLU A 18 2.99 -1.49 6.73
CA GLU A 18 3.74 -0.23 6.67
C GLU A 18 2.83 0.94 6.99
N VAL A 19 1.51 0.92 6.71
CA VAL A 19 0.60 1.85 7.41
C VAL A 19 0.63 1.56 8.91
N PHE A 20 0.69 0.30 9.34
CA PHE A 20 0.86 -0.07 10.74
C PHE A 20 2.25 0.30 11.29
N ASP A 21 3.32 0.17 10.49
CA ASP A 21 4.71 0.53 10.84
C ASP A 21 4.87 2.06 10.90
N ILE A 22 4.32 2.78 9.91
CA ILE A 22 4.14 4.24 9.92
C ILE A 22 3.30 4.62 11.15
N MET A 23 2.24 3.86 11.49
CA MET A 23 1.42 4.11 12.68
C MET A 23 2.20 3.97 13.99
N THR A 24 3.24 3.13 14.04
CA THR A 24 4.13 3.03 15.20
C THR A 24 5.27 4.05 15.18
N ASP A 25 5.81 4.36 14.00
CA ASP A 25 6.84 5.39 13.79
C ASP A 25 6.29 6.80 14.06
N ILE A 26 4.97 7.00 14.13
CA ILE A 26 4.34 8.24 14.62
C ILE A 26 4.88 8.68 15.99
N GLN A 27 5.28 7.73 16.86
CA GLN A 27 5.88 8.08 18.15
C GLN A 27 7.26 8.75 18.00
N ASP A 28 7.95 8.51 16.88
CA ASP A 28 9.27 9.07 16.52
C ASP A 28 9.20 10.15 15.42
N LEU A 29 8.00 10.44 14.87
CA LEU A 29 7.81 11.51 13.90
C LEU A 29 8.05 12.88 14.55
N ARG A 30 9.25 13.39 14.29
CA ARG A 30 9.73 14.78 14.43
C ARG A 30 8.66 15.75 14.94
N ILE A 31 8.84 16.22 16.18
CA ILE A 31 7.96 17.17 16.88
C ILE A 31 7.52 18.29 15.91
N PRO A 32 6.22 18.45 15.65
CA PRO A 32 5.75 19.42 14.68
C PRO A 32 5.87 20.86 15.21
N ASP A 33 6.23 21.79 14.32
CA ASP A 33 6.50 23.19 14.67
C ASP A 33 5.25 24.04 14.99
N SER A 34 4.02 23.49 14.85
CA SER A 34 2.77 24.24 15.10
C SER A 34 1.76 23.49 15.97
N THR A 35 1.00 24.23 16.78
CA THR A 35 -0.07 23.71 17.65
C THR A 35 -1.13 22.92 16.87
N ALA A 36 -1.45 23.33 15.64
CA ALA A 36 -2.40 22.60 14.79
C ALA A 36 -1.89 21.20 14.43
N CYS A 37 -0.60 21.07 14.11
CA CYS A 37 0.00 19.78 13.83
C CYS A 37 0.15 18.87 15.05
N ILE A 38 0.35 19.46 16.24
CA ILE A 38 0.28 18.70 17.50
C ILE A 38 -1.12 18.09 17.67
N GLN A 39 -2.18 18.86 17.41
CA GLN A 39 -3.56 18.38 17.53
C GLN A 39 -3.89 17.29 16.50
N GLU A 40 -3.46 17.45 15.24
CA GLU A 40 -3.66 16.43 14.22
C GLU A 40 -2.90 15.13 14.54
N GLN A 41 -1.68 15.23 15.09
CA GLN A 41 -0.93 14.06 15.57
C GLN A 41 -1.59 13.39 16.80
N GLN A 42 -2.14 14.18 17.72
CA GLN A 42 -2.88 13.64 18.88
C GLN A 42 -4.14 12.90 18.43
N ARG A 43 -4.92 13.50 17.53
CA ARG A 43 -6.13 12.87 16.95
C ARG A 43 -5.78 11.54 16.29
N LEU A 44 -4.68 11.52 15.55
CA LEU A 44 -4.16 10.30 14.95
C LEU A 44 -3.87 9.22 15.99
N ALA A 45 -3.13 9.54 17.06
CA ALA A 45 -2.88 8.60 18.15
C ALA A 45 -4.18 8.09 18.80
N GLU A 46 -5.17 8.98 19.02
CA GLU A 46 -6.49 8.63 19.55
C GLU A 46 -7.27 7.68 18.64
N CYS A 47 -7.18 7.86 17.31
CA CYS A 47 -7.82 6.98 16.33
C CYS A 47 -7.15 5.60 16.26
N VAL A 48 -5.84 5.53 16.49
CA VAL A 48 -5.06 4.27 16.47
C VAL A 48 -5.21 3.49 17.77
N GLN A 49 -5.24 4.16 18.91
CA GLN A 49 -5.17 3.56 20.25
C GLN A 49 -6.13 2.37 20.47
N PRO A 50 -7.42 2.42 20.05
CA PRO A 50 -8.34 1.29 20.23
C PRO A 50 -7.92 0.01 19.49
N HIS A 51 -7.03 0.12 18.52
CA HIS A 51 -6.57 -0.96 17.66
C HIS A 51 -5.14 -1.41 17.98
N ALA A 52 -4.41 -0.66 18.82
CA ALA A 52 -2.97 -0.84 19.07
C ALA A 52 -2.58 -2.27 19.48
N THR A 53 -3.34 -2.95 20.34
CA THR A 53 -3.02 -4.32 20.75
C THR A 53 -3.04 -5.30 19.58
N LEU A 54 -4.05 -5.20 18.72
CA LEU A 54 -4.18 -6.08 17.56
C LEU A 54 -3.14 -5.72 16.50
N ILE A 55 -2.90 -4.42 16.28
CA ILE A 55 -1.87 -3.93 15.38
C ILE A 55 -0.50 -4.48 15.78
N ASN A 56 -0.09 -4.29 17.04
CA ASN A 56 1.19 -4.76 17.55
C ASN A 56 1.34 -6.28 17.47
N TYR A 57 0.26 -7.02 17.78
CA TYR A 57 0.27 -8.48 17.65
C TYR A 57 0.49 -8.91 16.20
N VAL A 58 -0.26 -8.34 15.26
CA VAL A 58 -0.13 -8.63 13.83
C VAL A 58 1.28 -8.28 13.37
N MET A 59 1.79 -7.08 13.64
CA MET A 59 3.16 -6.70 13.26
C MET A 59 4.24 -7.65 13.77
N SER A 60 4.11 -8.14 15.01
CA SER A 60 5.10 -9.05 15.60
C SER A 60 5.06 -10.48 15.05
N THR A 61 3.95 -10.88 14.41
CA THR A 61 3.70 -12.27 13.99
C THR A 61 3.49 -12.44 12.50
N PHE A 62 3.27 -11.35 11.77
CA PHE A 62 2.94 -11.35 10.36
C PHE A 62 4.05 -11.98 9.53
N GLN A 63 3.67 -12.97 8.73
CA GLN A 63 4.49 -13.59 7.71
C GLN A 63 3.96 -13.18 6.34
N GLU A 64 4.84 -13.13 5.35
CA GLU A 64 4.46 -12.75 3.98
C GLU A 64 3.32 -13.62 3.43
N THR A 65 3.24 -14.89 3.82
CA THR A 65 2.15 -15.80 3.42
C THR A 65 0.79 -15.46 4.03
N ASP A 66 0.74 -14.66 5.09
CA ASP A 66 -0.50 -14.25 5.75
C ASP A 66 -1.36 -13.35 4.87
N VAL A 67 -0.83 -12.79 3.78
CA VAL A 67 -1.62 -12.08 2.76
C VAL A 67 -2.65 -12.98 2.08
N TYR A 68 -2.46 -14.31 2.12
CA TYR A 68 -3.45 -15.27 1.63
C TYR A 68 -4.52 -15.60 2.68
N ASN A 69 -4.43 -15.05 3.89
CA ASN A 69 -5.47 -15.17 4.90
C ASN A 69 -6.51 -14.05 4.74
N ILE A 70 -7.55 -14.31 3.93
CA ILE A 70 -8.62 -13.34 3.66
C ILE A 70 -9.30 -12.82 4.94
N GLY A 71 -9.40 -13.63 5.99
CA GLY A 71 -10.01 -13.23 7.26
C GLY A 71 -9.18 -12.17 7.98
N LEU A 72 -7.86 -12.41 8.09
CA LEU A 72 -6.91 -11.46 8.64
C LEU A 72 -6.90 -10.16 7.83
N MET A 73 -6.82 -10.26 6.50
CA MET A 73 -6.69 -9.10 5.63
C MET A 73 -7.97 -8.25 5.60
N LYS A 74 -9.16 -8.88 5.62
CA LYS A 74 -10.41 -8.14 5.81
C LYS A 74 -10.48 -7.44 7.17
N LYS A 75 -9.92 -8.04 8.22
CA LYS A 75 -9.86 -7.41 9.53
C LYS A 75 -8.92 -6.20 9.54
N ALA A 76 -7.76 -6.31 8.89
CA ALA A 76 -6.83 -5.20 8.71
C ALA A 76 -7.51 -4.04 7.95
N LEU A 77 -8.19 -4.33 6.83
CA LEU A 77 -8.94 -3.32 6.07
C LEU A 77 -10.02 -2.63 6.89
N GLN A 78 -10.74 -3.38 7.74
CA GLN A 78 -11.73 -2.80 8.63
C GLN A 78 -11.10 -1.81 9.62
N ILE A 79 -9.93 -2.14 10.19
CA ILE A 79 -9.19 -1.25 11.08
C ILE A 79 -8.74 0.00 10.32
N SER A 80 -8.18 -0.16 9.13
CA SER A 80 -7.75 0.97 8.29
C SER A 80 -8.90 1.93 8.00
N LYS A 81 -10.09 1.42 7.66
CA LYS A 81 -11.30 2.23 7.47
C LYS A 81 -11.67 3.01 8.71
N ASN A 82 -11.74 2.33 9.87
CA ASN A 82 -12.09 2.98 11.13
C ASN A 82 -11.09 4.11 11.48
N VAL A 83 -9.81 3.90 11.24
CA VAL A 83 -8.76 4.90 11.49
C VAL A 83 -8.90 6.07 10.52
N SER A 84 -9.06 5.82 9.22
CA SER A 84 -9.24 6.88 8.21
C SER A 84 -10.49 7.73 8.48
N GLU A 85 -11.62 7.07 8.79
CA GLU A 85 -12.88 7.74 9.15
C GLU A 85 -12.75 8.59 10.42
N CYS A 86 -12.06 8.09 11.45
CA CYS A 86 -11.80 8.82 12.69
C CYS A 86 -10.90 10.04 12.48
N LEU A 87 -9.86 9.91 11.65
CA LEU A 87 -8.93 10.97 11.28
C LEU A 87 -9.62 12.09 10.48
N GLY A 88 -10.51 11.71 9.57
CA GLY A 88 -11.08 12.63 8.59
C GLY A 88 -10.06 13.06 7.53
N HIS A 89 -10.53 13.81 6.53
CA HIS A 89 -9.75 14.14 5.34
C HIS A 89 -9.31 15.61 5.28
N GLU A 90 -9.69 16.42 6.27
CA GLU A 90 -9.34 17.86 6.36
C GLU A 90 -8.01 18.09 7.11
N ILE A 91 -7.01 17.25 6.85
CA ILE A 91 -5.70 17.26 7.52
C ILE A 91 -4.72 18.14 6.77
N GLN A 92 -4.02 19.03 7.47
CA GLN A 92 -3.05 19.95 6.87
C GLN A 92 -1.60 19.50 7.05
N CYS A 93 -1.30 18.74 8.10
CA CYS A 93 0.08 18.42 8.47
C CYS A 93 0.63 17.24 7.66
N PRO A 94 1.89 17.31 7.18
CA PRO A 94 2.41 16.36 6.21
C PRO A 94 2.32 14.88 6.63
N ALA A 95 2.69 14.58 7.88
CA ALA A 95 2.69 13.21 8.38
C ALA A 95 1.28 12.61 8.53
N PRO A 96 0.34 13.23 9.28
CA PRO A 96 -1.03 12.73 9.34
C PRO A 96 -1.71 12.69 7.96
N LYS A 97 -1.40 13.64 7.06
CA LYS A 97 -1.94 13.66 5.70
C LYS A 97 -1.44 12.48 4.87
N PHE A 98 -0.15 12.17 4.97
CA PHE A 98 0.44 11.00 4.33
C PHE A 98 -0.16 9.70 4.86
N ILE A 99 -0.48 9.64 6.15
CA ILE A 99 -1.13 8.48 6.76
C ILE A 99 -2.55 8.28 6.21
N VAL A 100 -3.35 9.34 6.12
CA VAL A 100 -4.69 9.26 5.51
C VAL A 100 -4.59 8.79 4.05
N PHE A 101 -3.69 9.40 3.27
CA PHE A 101 -3.41 8.95 1.91
C PHE A 101 -3.05 7.45 1.83
N SER A 102 -2.23 6.98 2.76
CA SER A 102 -1.79 5.58 2.82
C SER A 102 -2.93 4.63 3.20
N LEU A 103 -3.74 5.02 4.19
CA LEU A 103 -4.95 4.29 4.59
C LEU A 103 -5.94 4.18 3.44
N ASP A 104 -6.26 5.28 2.77
CA ASP A 104 -7.23 5.31 1.66
C ASP A 104 -6.75 4.47 0.47
N THR A 105 -5.46 4.53 0.17
CA THR A 105 -4.85 3.69 -0.87
C THR A 105 -4.95 2.21 -0.52
N ALA A 106 -4.61 1.84 0.73
CA ALA A 106 -4.71 0.48 1.22
C ALA A 106 -6.16 -0.04 1.23
N ILE A 107 -7.12 0.81 1.61
CA ILE A 107 -8.55 0.50 1.59
C ILE A 107 -8.99 0.21 0.15
N TYR A 108 -8.74 1.13 -0.78
CA TYR A 108 -9.14 0.97 -2.18
C TYR A 108 -8.57 -0.31 -2.79
N ALA A 109 -7.26 -0.49 -2.70
CA ALA A 109 -6.61 -1.62 -3.33
C ALA A 109 -6.93 -2.95 -2.62
N GLY A 110 -7.11 -2.93 -1.31
CA GLY A 110 -7.56 -4.07 -0.53
C GLY A 110 -8.98 -4.51 -0.86
N GLU A 111 -9.92 -3.59 -1.08
CA GLU A 111 -11.28 -3.92 -1.50
C GLU A 111 -11.31 -4.62 -2.86
N LYS A 112 -10.47 -4.16 -3.81
CA LYS A 112 -10.34 -4.80 -5.13
C LYS A 112 -9.74 -6.19 -5.02
N LEU A 113 -8.68 -6.34 -4.23
CA LEU A 113 -7.94 -7.60 -4.08
C LEU A 113 -8.72 -8.65 -3.27
N TYR A 114 -9.22 -8.29 -2.09
CA TYR A 114 -9.91 -9.18 -1.15
C TYR A 114 -11.42 -9.29 -1.37
N GLY A 115 -11.91 -8.60 -2.41
CA GLY A 115 -13.21 -8.84 -3.02
C GLY A 115 -13.17 -9.99 -4.04
N ASP A 116 -13.77 -9.78 -5.20
CA ASP A 116 -13.97 -10.83 -6.22
C ASP A 116 -12.66 -11.35 -6.84
N ALA A 117 -11.57 -10.57 -6.77
CA ALA A 117 -10.28 -10.92 -7.34
C ALA A 117 -9.47 -11.90 -6.50
N PHE A 118 -9.84 -12.13 -5.23
CA PHE A 118 -9.03 -12.89 -4.29
C PHE A 118 -8.74 -14.32 -4.76
N HIS A 119 -9.74 -14.98 -5.33
CA HIS A 119 -9.57 -16.33 -5.88
C HIS A 119 -8.64 -16.39 -7.09
N CYS A 120 -8.57 -15.32 -7.88
CA CYS A 120 -7.55 -15.21 -8.93
C CYS A 120 -6.17 -15.06 -8.28
N PHE A 121 -6.03 -14.14 -7.33
CA PHE A 121 -4.76 -13.88 -6.65
C PHE A 121 -4.15 -15.12 -5.97
N ILE A 122 -4.91 -15.85 -5.17
CA ILE A 122 -4.40 -17.04 -4.47
C ILE A 122 -4.05 -18.19 -5.42
N ASN A 123 -4.93 -18.49 -6.39
CA ASN A 123 -4.75 -19.62 -7.29
C ASN A 123 -3.68 -19.35 -8.36
N ALA A 124 -3.46 -18.07 -8.70
CA ALA A 124 -2.39 -17.65 -9.57
C ALA A 124 -1.03 -17.58 -8.85
N GLN A 125 -0.98 -17.79 -7.53
CA GLN A 125 0.21 -17.49 -6.72
C GLN A 125 0.69 -16.06 -6.98
N GLY A 126 -0.22 -15.09 -6.83
CA GLY A 126 0.00 -13.71 -7.25
C GLY A 126 1.27 -13.07 -6.69
N LEU A 127 1.70 -13.48 -5.49
CA LEU A 127 3.00 -13.10 -4.94
C LEU A 127 4.17 -13.54 -5.81
N GLU A 128 4.24 -14.83 -6.16
CA GLU A 128 5.35 -15.38 -6.94
C GLU A 128 5.40 -14.76 -8.35
N ILE A 129 4.24 -14.59 -9.00
CA ILE A 129 4.14 -13.89 -10.29
C ILE A 129 4.74 -12.49 -10.18
N THR A 130 4.34 -11.78 -9.15
CA THR A 130 4.78 -10.42 -8.86
C THR A 130 6.29 -10.35 -8.69
N GLU A 131 6.87 -11.18 -7.81
CA GLU A 131 8.31 -11.14 -7.56
C GLU A 131 9.12 -11.34 -8.83
N ASN A 132 8.67 -12.30 -9.65
CA ASN A 132 9.34 -12.65 -10.89
C ASN A 132 9.29 -11.49 -11.91
N CYS A 133 8.16 -10.77 -11.97
CA CYS A 133 8.04 -9.58 -12.80
C CYS A 133 8.91 -8.43 -12.28
N VAL A 134 8.96 -8.19 -10.96
CA VAL A 134 9.84 -7.17 -10.37
C VAL A 134 11.32 -7.45 -10.66
N LYS A 135 11.76 -8.70 -10.52
CA LYS A 135 13.13 -9.14 -10.86
C LYS A 135 13.47 -8.89 -12.34
N SER A 136 12.49 -8.98 -13.23
CA SER A 136 12.68 -8.74 -14.67
C SER A 136 12.81 -7.26 -15.05
N VAL A 137 12.17 -6.37 -14.30
CA VAL A 137 12.17 -4.91 -14.51
C VAL A 137 13.34 -4.23 -13.78
N SER A 138 13.72 -4.73 -12.60
CA SER A 138 14.76 -4.11 -11.76
C SER A 138 16.17 -4.46 -12.25
N ARG A 139 16.73 -3.67 -13.18
CA ARG A 139 18.13 -3.78 -13.63
C ARG A 139 19.12 -2.90 -12.84
N GLY A 140 18.96 -2.78 -11.51
CA GLY A 140 19.80 -1.94 -10.64
C GLY A 140 19.37 -1.92 -9.16
N PRO A 141 20.02 -1.12 -8.30
CA PRO A 141 19.64 -0.99 -6.89
C PRO A 141 18.20 -0.49 -6.76
N SER A 142 17.35 -1.24 -6.04
CA SER A 142 15.90 -1.02 -5.92
C SER A 142 15.51 0.36 -5.39
N SER A 143 16.38 1.03 -4.63
CA SER A 143 16.10 2.33 -4.02
C SER A 143 16.11 3.51 -5.00
N ILE A 144 16.82 3.40 -6.13
CA ILE A 144 16.93 4.48 -7.12
C ILE A 144 15.65 4.59 -7.97
N PHE A 145 14.92 3.47 -8.10
CA PHE A 145 13.74 3.35 -8.93
C PHE A 145 12.58 4.26 -8.51
N TRP A 146 12.34 4.37 -7.20
CA TRP A 146 11.23 5.13 -6.62
C TRP A 146 11.49 6.62 -6.55
N LEU A 147 12.74 7.04 -6.74
CA LEU A 147 13.15 8.44 -6.65
C LEU A 147 13.27 9.13 -8.02
N ASP A 148 13.31 8.35 -9.10
CA ASP A 148 13.41 8.83 -10.49
C ASP A 148 12.03 8.82 -11.17
N THR A 149 11.34 9.96 -11.11
CA THR A 149 10.01 10.16 -11.70
C THR A 149 9.97 9.88 -13.21
N SER A 150 11.10 10.05 -13.92
CA SER A 150 11.17 9.83 -15.37
C SER A 150 11.16 8.35 -15.74
N LYS A 151 11.71 7.48 -14.87
CA LYS A 151 11.73 6.02 -15.07
C LYS A 151 10.57 5.30 -14.43
N PHE A 152 9.94 5.93 -13.44
CA PHE A 152 8.84 5.33 -12.67
C PHE A 152 7.69 4.86 -13.57
N GLN A 153 7.17 5.72 -14.46
CA GLN A 153 6.00 5.38 -15.28
C GLN A 153 6.28 4.23 -16.27
N THR A 154 7.41 4.29 -16.97
CA THR A 154 7.82 3.21 -17.89
C THR A 154 7.90 1.88 -17.15
N SER A 155 8.49 1.89 -15.96
CA SER A 155 8.70 0.67 -15.21
C SER A 155 7.44 0.14 -14.52
N LYS A 156 6.54 1.04 -14.09
CA LYS A 156 5.18 0.69 -13.65
C LYS A 156 4.43 -0.04 -14.76
N ASN A 157 4.51 0.45 -15.99
CA ASN A 157 3.87 -0.18 -17.14
C ASN A 157 4.48 -1.57 -17.44
N GLU A 158 5.81 -1.68 -17.48
CA GLU A 158 6.48 -2.98 -17.70
C GLU A 158 6.12 -4.01 -16.62
N LEU A 159 6.07 -3.59 -15.35
CA LEU A 159 5.69 -4.46 -14.24
C LEU A 159 4.24 -4.92 -14.35
N THR A 160 3.31 -3.99 -14.55
CA THR A 160 1.88 -4.29 -14.62
C THR A 160 1.53 -5.14 -15.84
N GLU A 161 2.16 -4.90 -16.99
CA GLU A 161 2.05 -5.77 -18.17
C GLU A 161 2.59 -7.18 -17.92
N GLY A 162 3.74 -7.28 -17.24
CA GLY A 162 4.36 -8.56 -16.88
C GLY A 162 3.42 -9.42 -16.05
N VAL A 163 2.81 -8.82 -15.01
CA VAL A 163 1.85 -9.51 -14.15
C VAL A 163 0.58 -9.88 -14.94
N ALA A 164 0.01 -8.95 -15.70
CA ALA A 164 -1.20 -9.21 -16.48
C ALA A 164 -1.02 -10.39 -17.45
N LYS A 165 0.11 -10.44 -18.19
CA LYS A 165 0.45 -11.54 -19.12
C LYS A 165 0.43 -12.91 -18.43
N LYS A 166 0.91 -12.99 -17.19
CA LYS A 166 0.91 -14.24 -16.41
C LYS A 166 -0.49 -14.60 -15.93
N LEU A 167 -1.31 -13.62 -15.55
CA LEU A 167 -2.67 -13.85 -15.08
C LEU A 167 -3.65 -14.29 -16.18
N TYR A 168 -3.46 -13.85 -17.43
CA TYR A 168 -4.29 -14.29 -18.56
C TYR A 168 -4.27 -15.81 -18.80
N GLY A 169 -3.21 -16.50 -18.38
CA GLY A 169 -3.09 -17.95 -18.49
C GLY A 169 -3.77 -18.74 -17.36
N VAL A 170 -4.32 -18.07 -16.34
CA VAL A 170 -4.83 -18.71 -15.13
C VAL A 170 -6.36 -18.81 -15.17
N HIS A 171 -6.89 -20.03 -15.05
CA HIS A 171 -8.33 -20.29 -15.19
C HIS A 171 -9.22 -19.54 -14.18
N SER A 172 -8.73 -19.29 -12.96
CA SER A 172 -9.47 -18.54 -11.93
C SER A 172 -9.52 -17.03 -12.20
N CYS A 173 -8.79 -16.53 -13.19
CA CYS A 173 -8.61 -15.12 -13.50
C CYS A 173 -9.44 -14.69 -14.71
N SER A 174 -10.72 -14.37 -14.48
CA SER A 174 -11.54 -13.65 -15.48
C SER A 174 -10.99 -12.24 -15.73
N ILE A 175 -11.29 -11.65 -16.89
CA ILE A 175 -10.88 -10.27 -17.25
C ILE A 175 -11.20 -9.27 -16.12
N GLY A 176 -12.42 -9.28 -15.56
CA GLY A 176 -12.79 -8.37 -14.47
C GLY A 176 -11.97 -8.52 -13.19
N ARG A 177 -11.53 -9.75 -12.88
CA ARG A 177 -10.62 -10.03 -11.75
C ARG A 177 -9.22 -9.51 -12.04
N ILE A 178 -8.72 -9.71 -13.26
CA ILE A 178 -7.43 -9.17 -13.70
C ILE A 178 -7.43 -7.64 -13.63
N VAL A 179 -8.50 -6.99 -14.10
CA VAL A 179 -8.68 -5.53 -13.99
C VAL A 179 -8.67 -5.09 -12.53
N SER A 180 -9.37 -5.80 -11.63
CA SER A 180 -9.36 -5.49 -10.20
C SER A 180 -7.96 -5.62 -9.58
N LEU A 181 -7.19 -6.66 -9.96
CA LEU A 181 -5.80 -6.82 -9.52
C LEU A 181 -4.89 -5.73 -10.09
N TYR A 182 -5.11 -5.31 -11.33
CA TYR A 182 -4.39 -4.21 -11.95
C TYR A 182 -4.66 -2.88 -11.23
N GLN A 183 -5.91 -2.61 -10.89
CA GLN A 183 -6.31 -1.43 -10.11
C GLN A 183 -5.65 -1.41 -8.74
N ALA A 184 -5.69 -2.55 -8.03
CA ALA A 184 -5.03 -2.70 -6.74
C ALA A 184 -3.51 -2.50 -6.84
N GLY A 185 -2.86 -3.21 -7.77
CA GLY A 185 -1.40 -3.13 -7.97
C GLY A 185 -0.94 -1.73 -8.39
N SER A 186 -1.67 -1.08 -9.29
CA SER A 186 -1.35 0.29 -9.74
C SER A 186 -1.45 1.31 -8.60
N ALA A 187 -2.42 1.15 -7.71
CA ALA A 187 -2.54 1.99 -6.53
C ALA A 187 -1.37 1.79 -5.55
N GLY A 188 -0.93 0.55 -5.34
CA GLY A 188 0.25 0.27 -4.51
C GLY A 188 1.55 0.82 -5.05
N ILE A 189 1.77 0.69 -6.36
CA ILE A 189 2.98 1.19 -7.00
C ILE A 189 3.06 2.73 -6.87
N ASP A 190 1.93 3.42 -7.04
CA ASP A 190 1.87 4.88 -6.84
C ASP A 190 2.06 5.26 -5.37
N TRP A 191 1.45 4.52 -4.45
CA TRP A 191 1.66 4.73 -3.02
C TRP A 191 3.14 4.63 -2.64
N MET A 192 3.83 3.64 -3.17
CA MET A 192 5.25 3.43 -2.96
C MET A 192 6.14 4.58 -3.42
N PHE A 193 5.79 5.12 -4.58
CA PHE A 193 6.45 6.28 -5.11
C PHE A 193 6.24 7.48 -4.17
N GLU A 194 5.01 7.73 -3.73
CA GLU A 194 4.71 8.80 -2.76
C GLU A 194 5.42 8.57 -1.40
N ALA A 195 5.47 7.33 -0.89
CA ALA A 195 6.18 6.97 0.34
C ALA A 195 7.68 7.26 0.24
N SER A 196 8.32 6.82 -0.85
CA SER A 196 9.73 7.08 -1.09
C SER A 196 10.05 8.58 -1.20
N GLN A 197 9.10 9.35 -1.73
CA GLN A 197 9.23 10.79 -1.84
C GLN A 197 9.02 11.49 -0.49
N PHE A 198 8.08 11.00 0.32
CA PHE A 198 7.85 11.43 1.70
C PHE A 198 9.10 11.21 2.56
N ASP A 199 9.68 10.01 2.52
CA ASP A 199 10.90 9.65 3.27
C ASP A 199 12.12 10.48 2.84
N ALA A 200 12.17 10.85 1.57
CA ALA A 200 13.18 11.76 1.02
C ALA A 200 12.94 13.24 1.39
N GLY A 201 11.88 13.55 2.16
CA GLY A 201 11.52 14.91 2.56
C GLY A 201 10.99 15.78 1.41
N LYS A 202 10.57 15.17 0.30
CA LYS A 202 10.01 15.89 -0.85
C LYS A 202 8.51 16.12 -0.65
N PRO A 203 7.93 17.18 -1.26
CA PRO A 203 6.49 17.38 -1.26
C PRO A 203 5.77 16.18 -1.90
N THR A 204 4.76 15.64 -1.24
CA THR A 204 3.91 14.57 -1.76
C THR A 204 2.54 15.10 -2.18
N GLY A 205 2.00 14.52 -3.26
CA GLY A 205 0.65 14.79 -3.73
C GLY A 205 -0.36 13.96 -2.94
N SER A 206 -0.38 14.11 -1.61
CA SER A 206 -1.04 13.18 -0.69
C SER A 206 -2.56 13.40 -0.57
N ILE A 207 -3.27 13.37 -1.70
CA ILE A 207 -4.74 13.21 -1.77
C ILE A 207 -5.03 12.00 -2.63
N PHE A 208 -5.63 10.97 -2.04
CA PHE A 208 -6.00 9.77 -2.77
C PHE A 208 -7.15 10.07 -3.74
N ASN A 209 -7.07 9.51 -4.96
CA ASN A 209 -8.15 9.55 -5.94
C ASN A 209 -8.24 8.17 -6.61
N GLY A 210 -9.32 7.43 -6.35
CA GLY A 210 -9.55 6.10 -6.91
C GLY A 210 -9.95 6.10 -8.38
N ASP A 211 -10.57 7.19 -8.86
CA ASP A 211 -11.09 7.28 -10.23
C ASP A 211 -9.97 7.22 -11.27
N LYS A 212 -8.77 7.69 -10.90
CA LYS A 212 -7.58 7.64 -11.79
C LYS A 212 -7.15 6.21 -12.17
N TYR A 213 -7.67 5.20 -11.49
CA TYR A 213 -7.41 3.79 -11.77
C TYR A 213 -8.56 3.11 -12.54
N CYS A 214 -9.69 3.79 -12.71
CA CYS A 214 -10.89 3.23 -13.34
C CYS A 214 -10.92 3.42 -14.87
N ASP A 215 -10.16 4.37 -15.43
CA ASP A 215 -10.11 4.70 -16.85
C ASP A 215 -9.05 3.89 -17.64
N ASN A 216 -9.11 2.55 -17.60
CA ASN A 216 -8.29 1.68 -18.46
C ASN A 216 -9.12 0.61 -19.17
#